data_AF-A0A9D2SPL9-F1
#
_entry.id   AF-A0A9D2SPL9-F1
#
_cell.length_a   1.000
_cell.length_b   1.000
_cell.length_c   1.000
_cell.angle_alpha   90.00
_cell.angle_beta   90.00
_cell.angle_gamma   90.00
#
_symmetry.space_group_name_H-M   'P 1'
#
loop_
_entity.id
_entity.type
_entity.pdbx_description
1 polymer ?
#
loop_
_entity_poly.entity_id
_entity_poly.type
_entity_poly.pdbx_seq_one_letter_code
_entity_poly.pdbx_strand_id
1 'polypeptide(L)'
;MCNIAVNIPDAVFYDTRMSKEEASAYVRKAVALQYYTKNGVSIGYCAEIAGMPLEDFIEYLGENKISIFHFDDETEFMEERSRA
;
A
#
# COMPACT_ATOMS: atom_id res chain seq x y z
N MET A 1 -10.12 4.52 -16.03
CA MET A 1 -9.39 5.16 -14.91
C MET A 1 -10.20 6.35 -14.42
N CYS A 2 -10.29 6.54 -13.11
CA CYS A 2 -10.96 7.68 -12.47
C CYS A 2 -9.89 8.55 -11.79
N ASN A 3 -10.02 9.87 -11.87
CA ASN A 3 -9.07 10.80 -11.26
C ASN A 3 -9.68 11.41 -9.99
N ILE A 4 -8.99 11.26 -8.87
CA ILE A 4 -9.32 11.87 -7.58
C ILE A 4 -8.25 12.93 -7.28
N ALA A 5 -8.68 14.14 -6.94
CA ALA A 5 -7.79 15.24 -6.57
C ALA A 5 -8.01 15.63 -5.10
N VAL A 6 -6.91 15.90 -4.39
CA VAL A 6 -6.91 16.34 -3.00
C VAL A 6 -6.01 17.57 -2.90
N ASN A 7 -6.50 18.61 -2.22
CA ASN A 7 -5.72 19.81 -1.93
C ASN A 7 -5.01 19.62 -0.59
N ILE A 8 -3.68 19.60 -0.60
CA ILE A 8 -2.85 19.51 0.60
C ILE A 8 -2.33 20.91 0.91
N PRO A 9 -2.42 21.40 2.17
CA PRO A 9 -1.89 22.70 2.53
C PRO A 9 -0.38 22.81 2.28
N ASP A 10 0.08 23.93 1.72
CA ASP A 10 1.50 24.18 1.43
C ASP A 10 2.39 24.04 2.68
N ALA A 11 1.86 24.39 3.86
CA ALA A 11 2.50 24.20 5.16
C ALA A 11 3.03 22.77 5.36
N VAL A 12 2.29 21.76 4.90
CA VAL A 12 2.69 20.35 5.03
C VAL A 12 3.97 20.08 4.23
N PHE A 13 4.11 20.65 3.04
CA PHE A 13 5.32 20.48 2.22
C PHE A 13 6.54 21.15 2.84
N TYR A 14 6.34 22.30 3.50
CA TYR A 14 7.42 22.97 4.23
C TYR A 14 7.86 22.16 5.46
N ASP A 15 6.91 21.61 6.22
CA ASP A 15 7.19 20.83 7.42
C ASP A 15 7.84 19.48 7.10
N THR A 16 7.36 18.78 6.06
CA THR A 16 7.90 17.47 5.65
C THR A 16 9.13 17.58 4.76
N ARG A 17 9.41 18.77 4.21
CA ARG A 17 10.45 19.02 3.20
C ARG A 17 10.33 18.15 1.95
N MET A 18 9.11 17.72 1.63
CA MET A 18 8.84 16.93 0.43
C MET A 18 8.65 17.83 -0.79
N SER A 19 9.20 17.40 -1.92
CA SER A 19 8.79 17.86 -3.24
C SER A 19 7.35 17.45 -3.57
N LYS A 20 6.77 18.05 -4.62
CA LYS A 20 5.41 17.69 -5.08
C LYS A 20 5.34 16.24 -5.54
N GLU A 21 6.41 15.77 -6.18
CA GLU A 21 6.55 14.41 -6.69
C GLU A 21 6.63 13.40 -5.55
N GLU A 22 7.42 13.70 -4.50
CA GLU A 22 7.52 12.87 -3.30
C GLU A 22 6.20 12.81 -2.54
N ALA A 23 5.51 13.95 -2.36
CA ALA A 23 4.21 13.98 -1.71
C ALA A 23 3.15 13.20 -2.50
N SER A 24 3.15 13.34 -3.83
CA SER A 24 2.24 12.60 -4.71
C SER A 24 2.49 11.09 -4.63
N ALA A 25 3.75 10.68 -4.64
CA ALA A 25 4.12 9.28 -4.44
C ALA A 25 3.72 8.77 -3.05
N TYR A 26 3.93 9.57 -2.01
CA TYR A 26 3.52 9.25 -0.64
C TYR A 26 2.01 9.02 -0.54
N VAL A 27 1.19 9.93 -1.08
CA VAL A 27 -0.27 9.80 -1.06
C VAL A 27 -0.73 8.56 -1.82
N ARG A 28 -0.17 8.29 -3.00
CA ARG A 28 -0.48 7.08 -3.77
C ARG A 28 -0.18 5.80 -2.98
N LYS A 29 1.01 5.70 -2.39
CA LYS A 29 1.40 4.56 -1.54
C LYS A 29 0.49 4.41 -0.33
N ALA A 30 0.19 5.51 0.37
CA ALA A 30 -0.70 5.50 1.52
C ALA A 30 -2.12 5.03 1.17
N VAL A 31 -2.67 5.51 0.05
CA VAL A 31 -4.00 5.10 -0.44
C VAL A 31 -4.01 3.62 -0.82
N ALA A 32 -3.01 3.15 -1.57
CA ALA A 32 -2.87 1.73 -1.91
C ALA A 32 -2.79 0.84 -0.65
N LEU A 33 -2.03 1.27 0.36
CA LEU A 33 -1.88 0.56 1.62
C LEU A 33 -3.21 0.42 2.36
N GLN A 34 -4.00 1.49 2.40
CA GLN A 34 -5.32 1.46 3.06
C GLN A 34 -6.32 0.60 2.30
N TYR A 35 -6.32 0.65 0.96
CA TYR A 35 -7.17 -0.24 0.16
C TYR A 35 -6.82 -1.71 0.34
N TYR A 36 -5.53 -2.03 0.41
CA TYR A 36 -5.09 -3.40 0.66
C TYR A 36 -5.52 -3.87 2.07
N THR A 37 -5.20 -3.09 3.09
CA THR A 37 -5.39 -3.51 4.50
C THR A 37 -6.83 -3.42 5.02
N LYS A 38 -7.65 -2.50 4.52
CA LYS A 38 -9.02 -2.27 5.04
C LYS A 38 -10.13 -2.75 4.13
N ASN A 39 -9.87 -2.81 2.82
CA ASN A 39 -10.90 -3.07 1.83
C ASN A 39 -10.69 -4.38 1.08
N GLY A 40 -9.60 -5.12 1.34
CA GLY A 40 -9.29 -6.39 0.68
C GLY A 40 -9.11 -6.23 -0.83
N VAL A 41 -8.68 -5.04 -1.29
CA VAL A 41 -8.42 -4.80 -2.71
C VAL A 41 -7.22 -5.63 -3.16
N SER A 42 -7.28 -6.17 -4.38
CA SER A 42 -6.22 -7.03 -4.89
C SER A 42 -4.86 -6.33 -4.89
N ILE A 43 -3.81 -7.09 -4.59
CA ILE A 43 -2.44 -6.58 -4.52
C ILE A 43 -1.99 -5.93 -5.85
N GLY A 44 -2.42 -6.47 -6.98
CA GLY A 44 -2.12 -5.92 -8.31
C GLY A 44 -2.71 -4.54 -8.54
N TYR A 45 -3.98 -4.31 -8.15
CA TYR A 45 -4.60 -2.99 -8.25
C TYR A 45 -3.95 -1.99 -7.28
N CYS A 46 -3.57 -2.43 -6.08
CA CYS A 46 -2.86 -1.59 -5.13
C CYS A 46 -1.47 -1.19 -5.63
N ALA A 47 -0.73 -2.08 -6.29
CA ALA A 47 0.55 -1.75 -6.94
C ALA A 47 0.37 -0.70 -8.06
N GLU A 48 -0.69 -0.83 -8.88
CA GLU A 48 -1.03 0.15 -9.91
C GLU A 48 -1.35 1.53 -9.31
N ILE A 49 -2.14 1.58 -8.21
CA ILE A 49 -2.42 2.82 -7.48
C ILE A 49 -1.15 3.43 -6.91
N ALA A 50 -0.26 2.62 -6.32
CA ALA A 50 1.00 3.07 -5.76
C ALA A 50 1.96 3.61 -6.84
N GLY A 51 1.76 3.21 -8.09
CA GLY A 51 2.58 3.59 -9.24
C GLY A 51 3.94 2.91 -9.22
N MET A 52 3.99 1.65 -8.80
CA MET A 52 5.21 0.83 -8.76
C MET A 52 4.91 -0.59 -9.26
N PRO A 53 5.95 -1.34 -9.70
CA PRO A 53 5.83 -2.76 -9.99
C PRO A 53 5.22 -3.55 -8.82
N LEU A 54 4.61 -4.69 -9.14
CA LEU A 54 4.04 -5.59 -8.13
C LEU A 54 5.08 -6.05 -7.10
N GLU A 55 6.29 -6.38 -7.57
CA GLU A 55 7.42 -6.82 -6.76
C GLU A 55 7.81 -5.74 -5.73
N ASP A 56 8.03 -4.50 -6.19
CA ASP A 56 8.31 -3.35 -5.33
C ASP A 56 7.17 -3.08 -4.32
N PHE A 57 5.91 -3.33 -4.72
CA PHE A 57 4.79 -3.17 -3.81
C PHE A 57 4.75 -4.26 -2.72
N ILE A 58 5.12 -5.49 -3.06
CA ILE A 58 5.28 -6.58 -2.07
C ILE A 58 6.38 -6.24 -1.07
N GLU A 59 7.52 -5.72 -1.54
CA GLU A 59 8.60 -5.25 -0.66
C GLU A 59 8.11 -4.12 0.25
N TYR A 60 7.38 -3.15 -0.31
CA TYR A 60 6.79 -2.05 0.46
C TYR A 60 5.80 -2.54 1.53
N LEU A 61 4.99 -3.56 1.26
CA LEU A 61 4.13 -4.17 2.28
C LEU A 61 4.96 -4.79 3.41
N GLY A 62 6.06 -5.47 3.08
CA GLY A 62 7.01 -6.02 4.04
C GLY A 62 7.65 -4.96 4.94
N GLU A 63 8.09 -3.84 4.38
CA GLU A 63 8.64 -2.68 5.13
C GLU A 63 7.62 -2.11 6.12
N ASN A 64 6.33 -2.12 5.75
CA ASN A 64 5.23 -1.64 6.58
C ASN A 64 4.67 -2.72 7.53
N LYS A 65 5.30 -3.90 7.61
CA LYS A 65 4.88 -5.04 8.45
C LYS A 65 3.46 -5.51 8.14
N ILE A 66 3.06 -5.41 6.88
CA ILE A 66 1.77 -5.90 6.41
C ILE A 66 1.99 -7.23 5.72
N SER A 67 1.29 -8.26 6.21
CA SER A 67 1.33 -9.59 5.61
C SER A 67 0.73 -9.55 4.21
N ILE A 68 1.44 -10.13 3.25
CA ILE A 68 0.88 -10.38 1.90
C ILE A 68 -0.10 -11.56 1.90
N PHE A 69 -0.02 -12.40 2.93
CA PHE A 69 -0.95 -13.49 3.17
C PHE A 69 -2.12 -12.92 3.97
N HIS A 70 -3.28 -12.90 3.33
CA HIS A 70 -4.54 -12.83 4.05
C HIS A 70 -4.84 -14.26 4.50
N PHE A 71 -4.48 -14.58 5.74
CA PHE A 71 -5.04 -15.76 6.37
C PHE A 71 -6.43 -15.35 6.83
N ASP A 72 -7.46 -15.92 6.22
CA ASP A 72 -8.84 -15.63 6.64
C ASP A 72 -9.07 -16.12 8.09
N ASP A 73 -8.23 -17.06 8.57
CA ASP A 73 -8.18 -17.56 9.94
C ASP A 73 -6.79 -18.14 10.31
N GLU A 74 -6.43 -18.13 11.59
CA GLU A 74 -5.22 -18.75 12.17
C GLU A 74 -5.09 -20.23 11.78
N THR A 75 -6.22 -20.89 11.52
CA THR A 75 -6.30 -22.28 11.03
C THR A 75 -5.66 -22.44 9.65
N GLU A 76 -5.94 -21.54 8.70
CA GLU A 76 -5.38 -21.58 7.34
C GLU A 76 -3.86 -21.36 7.35
N PHE A 77 -3.38 -20.48 8.24
CA PHE A 77 -1.95 -20.26 8.45
C PHE A 77 -1.22 -21.51 8.97
N MET A 78 -1.81 -22.20 9.95
CA MET A 78 -1.21 -23.39 10.55
C MET A 78 -1.22 -24.59 9.59
N GLU A 79 -2.25 -24.72 8.76
CA GLU A 79 -2.31 -25.74 7.72
C GLU A 79 -1.23 -25.55 6.65
N GLU A 80 -1.04 -24.34 6.12
CA GLU A 80 0.03 -24.02 5.16
C GLU A 80 1.42 -24.30 5.75
N ARG A 81 1.68 -23.91 7.01
CA ARG A 81 2.96 -24.19 7.69
C ARG A 81 3.25 -25.68 7.87
N SER A 82 2.23 -26.51 8.01
CA SER A 82 2.39 -27.96 8.18
C SER A 82 2.69 -28.71 6.89
N ARG A 83 2.53 -28.05 5.73
CA ARG A 83 2.76 -28.61 4.39
C ARG A 83 4.13 -28.27 3.80
N ALA A 84 4.96 -27.50 4.51
CA ALA A 84 6.35 -27.18 4.17
C ALA A 84 7.33 -28.03 4.98
#